data_AF-A0A8J6A622-F1
#
_entry.id   AF-A0A8J6A622-F1
#
_cell.length_a   1.000
_cell.length_b   1.000
_cell.length_c   1.000
_cell.angle_alpha   90.00
_cell.angle_beta   90.00
_cell.angle_gamma   90.00
#
_symmetry.space_group_name_H-M   'P 1'
#
loop_
_entity.id
_entity.type
_entity.pdbx_description
1 polymer ?
#
loop_
_entity_poly.entity_id
_entity_poly.type
_entity_poly.pdbx_seq_one_letter_code
_entity_poly.pdbx_strand_id
1 'polypeptide(L)'
;ELLDKYLIANATNPESKVFYLKMKGDYFRYLAEVACGDDRKQTIDNSQGAYQEAFDISKKEMQPTHPIRLGLALNFSVFYYEILNNPELACTLAKTAFDEAIAELDTLNEDSYKDSTLIMQLLRDNLT
;
A
#
# COMPACT_ATOMS: atom_id res chain seq x y z
N GLU A 1 -11.21 13.27 7.98
CA GLU A 1 -11.28 13.90 9.32
C GLU A 1 -10.64 13.06 10.43
N LEU A 2 -11.13 11.85 10.74
CA LEU A 2 -10.53 11.01 11.80
C LEU A 2 -9.04 10.71 11.55
N LEU A 3 -8.71 10.27 10.33
CA LEU A 3 -7.34 9.94 9.93
C LEU A 3 -6.42 11.15 10.04
N ASP A 4 -6.77 12.27 9.40
CA ASP A 4 -5.89 13.45 9.34
C ASP A 4 -5.75 14.17 10.69
N LYS A 5 -6.86 14.40 11.40
CA LYS A 5 -6.85 15.23 12.62
C LYS A 5 -6.34 14.49 13.85
N TYR A 6 -6.48 13.16 13.87
CA TYR A 6 -6.20 12.37 15.07
C TYR A 6 -5.19 11.26 14.81
N LEU A 7 -5.46 10.33 13.89
CA LEU A 7 -4.64 9.11 13.80
C LEU A 7 -3.26 9.37 13.20
N ILE A 8 -3.19 10.00 12.02
CA ILE A 8 -1.93 10.34 11.34
C ILE A 8 -1.15 11.38 12.14
N ALA A 9 -1.85 12.41 12.65
CA ALA A 9 -1.23 13.49 13.42
C ALA A 9 -0.55 13.02 14.72
N ASN A 10 -1.08 11.97 15.35
CA ASN A 10 -0.54 11.42 16.61
C ASN A 10 0.28 10.13 16.42
N ALA A 11 0.48 9.67 15.18
CA ALA A 11 1.29 8.47 14.91
C ALA A 11 2.78 8.78 15.07
N THR A 12 3.39 8.22 16.11
CA THR A 12 4.81 8.44 16.44
C THR A 12 5.74 7.37 15.86
N ASN A 13 5.25 6.13 15.69
CA ASN A 13 6.04 5.05 15.09
C ASN A 13 5.76 4.91 13.59
N PRO A 14 6.75 4.47 12.79
CA PRO A 14 6.61 4.34 11.33
C PRO A 14 5.49 3.38 10.92
N GLU A 15 5.33 2.24 11.60
CA GLU A 15 4.32 1.23 11.27
C GLU A 15 2.89 1.79 11.33
N SER A 16 2.56 2.50 12.40
CA SER A 16 1.25 3.13 12.60
C SER A 16 1.03 4.24 11.58
N LYS A 17 2.07 5.04 11.29
CA LYS A 17 1.98 6.11 10.30
C LYS A 17 1.72 5.55 8.89
N VAL A 18 2.45 4.52 8.49
CA VAL A 18 2.24 3.82 7.20
C VAL A 18 0.87 3.17 7.16
N PHE A 19 0.43 2.53 8.25
CA PHE A 19 -0.90 1.92 8.33
C PHE A 19 -2.03 2.93 8.12
N TYR A 20 -1.98 4.09 8.79
CA TYR A 20 -3.02 5.11 8.64
C TYR A 20 -2.97 5.83 7.30
N LEU A 21 -1.79 6.07 6.73
CA LEU A 21 -1.66 6.63 5.38
C LEU A 21 -2.15 5.65 4.31
N LYS A 22 -1.81 4.36 4.43
CA LYS A 22 -2.36 3.29 3.60
C LYS A 22 -3.89 3.29 3.67
N MET A 23 -4.45 3.34 4.88
CA MET A 23 -5.89 3.38 5.10
C MET A 23 -6.53 4.62 4.46
N LYS A 24 -5.88 5.78 4.54
CA LYS A 24 -6.31 7.00 3.85
C LYS A 24 -6.33 6.81 2.33
N GLY A 25 -5.28 6.21 1.77
CA GLY A 25 -5.23 5.84 0.35
C GLY A 25 -6.36 4.91 -0.04
N ASP A 26 -6.61 3.86 0.75
CA ASP A 26 -7.71 2.92 0.54
C ASP A 26 -9.08 3.61 0.51
N TYR A 27 -9.37 4.49 1.48
CA TYR A 27 -10.63 5.24 1.50
C TYR A 27 -10.81 6.12 0.26
N PHE A 28 -9.77 6.85 -0.16
CA PHE A 28 -9.85 7.66 -1.38
C PHE A 28 -9.96 6.80 -2.63
N ARG A 29 -9.30 5.65 -2.70
CA ARG A 29 -9.47 4.69 -3.79
C ARG A 29 -10.93 4.25 -3.92
N TYR A 30 -11.58 3.84 -2.83
CA TYR A 30 -13.00 3.45 -2.84
C TYR A 30 -13.91 4.62 -3.24
N LEU A 31 -13.60 5.84 -2.83
CA LEU A 31 -14.31 7.05 -3.28
C LEU A 31 -14.13 7.27 -4.80
N ALA A 32 -12.95 6.99 -5.36
CA ALA A 32 -12.65 7.18 -6.78
C ALA A 32 -13.40 6.19 -7.69
N GLU A 33 -13.81 5.04 -7.16
CA GLU A 33 -14.62 4.04 -7.86
C GLU A 33 -16.05 4.54 -8.15
N VAL A 34 -16.57 5.44 -7.30
CA VAL A 34 -17.94 5.97 -7.41
C VAL A 34 -18.02 7.44 -7.83
N ALA A 35 -16.91 8.18 -7.76
CA ALA A 35 -16.87 9.60 -8.10
C ALA A 35 -16.93 9.85 -9.62
N CYS A 36 -17.55 10.97 -10.01
CA CYS A 36 -17.69 11.41 -11.40
C CYS A 36 -17.14 12.83 -11.58
N GLY A 37 -16.69 13.18 -12.79
CA GLY A 37 -16.24 14.54 -13.12
C GLY A 37 -15.00 14.99 -12.35
N ASP A 38 -14.95 16.27 -11.97
CA ASP A 38 -13.78 16.89 -11.33
C ASP A 38 -13.49 16.32 -9.92
N ASP A 39 -14.52 15.89 -9.20
CA ASP A 39 -14.39 15.26 -7.88
C ASP A 39 -13.59 13.95 -7.96
N ARG A 40 -13.69 13.24 -9.09
CA ARG A 40 -12.92 12.01 -9.32
C ARG A 40 -11.43 12.30 -9.38
N LYS A 41 -11.02 13.35 -10.11
CA LYS A 41 -9.59 13.68 -10.25
C LYS A 41 -8.96 14.02 -8.91
N GLN A 42 -9.60 14.89 -8.13
CA GLN A 42 -9.09 15.26 -6.80
C GLN A 42 -9.00 14.05 -5.87
N THR A 43 -9.98 13.15 -5.95
CA THR A 43 -10.01 11.91 -5.15
C THR A 43 -8.85 10.97 -5.53
N ILE A 44 -8.56 10.84 -6.83
CA ILE A 44 -7.42 10.05 -7.33
C ILE A 44 -6.10 10.65 -6.83
N ASP A 45 -5.91 11.96 -6.96
CA ASP A 45 -4.69 12.65 -6.52
C ASP A 45 -4.47 12.47 -5.02
N ASN A 46 -5.54 12.56 -4.21
CA ASN A 46 -5.48 12.32 -2.77
C ASN A 46 -5.12 10.87 -2.42
N SER A 47 -5.68 9.89 -3.14
CA SER A 47 -5.35 8.46 -2.98
C SER A 47 -3.89 8.20 -3.28
N GLN A 48 -3.42 8.69 -4.44
CA GLN A 48 -2.04 8.51 -4.89
C GLN A 48 -1.05 9.16 -3.91
N GLY A 49 -1.34 10.39 -3.46
CA GLY A 49 -0.49 11.09 -2.49
C GLY A 49 -0.36 10.33 -1.17
N ALA A 50 -1.47 9.80 -0.64
CA ALA A 50 -1.45 9.02 0.59
C ALA A 50 -0.68 7.70 0.47
N TYR A 51 -0.88 6.96 -0.63
CA TYR A 51 -0.11 5.75 -0.89
C TYR A 51 1.38 6.03 -1.09
N GLN A 52 1.73 7.09 -1.83
CA GLN A 52 3.12 7.44 -2.07
C GLN A 52 3.84 7.82 -0.77
N GLU A 53 3.22 8.64 0.08
CA GLU A 53 3.79 9.00 1.40
C GLU A 53 3.98 7.74 2.27
N ALA A 54 2.98 6.85 2.31
CA ALA A 54 3.09 5.58 3.02
C ALA A 54 4.25 4.72 2.46
N PHE A 55 4.41 4.70 1.14
CA PHE A 55 5.40 3.88 0.46
C PHE A 55 6.81 4.35 0.75
N ASP A 56 7.04 5.67 0.66
CA ASP A 56 8.34 6.29 0.94
C ASP A 56 8.78 6.05 2.40
N ILE A 57 7.85 6.17 3.36
CA ILE A 57 8.12 5.87 4.77
C ILE A 57 8.42 4.38 4.94
N SER A 58 7.60 3.50 4.35
CA SER A 58 7.78 2.04 4.49
C SER A 58 9.10 1.55 3.90
N LYS A 59 9.56 2.13 2.78
CA LYS A 59 10.85 1.79 2.18
C LYS A 59 12.04 2.18 3.05
N LYS A 60 11.90 3.28 3.80
CA LYS A 60 12.97 3.81 4.65
C LYS A 60 13.04 3.16 6.02
N GLU A 61 11.90 2.80 6.60
CA GLU A 61 11.79 2.46 8.03
C GLU A 61 11.30 1.03 8.30
N MET A 62 10.94 0.25 7.28
CA MET A 62 10.34 -1.09 7.46
C MET A 62 11.02 -2.13 6.56
N GLN A 63 11.14 -3.36 7.07
CA GLN A 63 11.67 -4.49 6.30
C GLN A 63 10.74 -4.83 5.11
N PRO A 64 11.27 -5.26 3.95
CA PRO A 64 10.46 -5.67 2.80
C PRO A 64 9.43 -6.76 3.11
N THR A 65 9.76 -7.64 4.06
CA THR A 65 8.88 -8.73 4.52
C THR A 65 7.79 -8.29 5.49
N HIS A 66 7.78 -7.03 5.94
CA HIS A 66 6.81 -6.55 6.93
C HIS A 66 5.37 -6.59 6.36
N PRO A 67 4.38 -7.20 7.04
CA PRO A 67 3.01 -7.35 6.53
C PRO A 67 2.36 -6.03 6.08
N ILE A 68 2.49 -4.96 6.87
CA ILE A 68 1.97 -3.63 6.50
C ILE A 68 2.60 -3.09 5.20
N ARG A 69 3.92 -3.27 4.99
CA ARG A 69 4.60 -2.82 3.76
C ARG A 69 4.17 -3.65 2.56
N LEU A 70 4.06 -4.96 2.71
CA LEU A 70 3.53 -5.85 1.66
C LEU A 70 2.07 -5.52 1.32
N GLY A 71 1.22 -5.33 2.34
CA GLY A 71 -0.18 -4.97 2.14
C GLY A 71 -0.36 -3.59 1.53
N LEU A 72 0.53 -2.64 1.83
CA LEU A 72 0.60 -1.37 1.13
C LEU A 72 0.93 -1.56 -0.35
N ALA A 73 1.96 -2.35 -0.66
CA ALA A 73 2.35 -2.61 -2.06
C ALA A 73 1.22 -3.27 -2.85
N LEU A 74 0.54 -4.26 -2.26
CA LEU A 74 -0.63 -4.89 -2.85
C LEU A 74 -1.71 -3.87 -3.19
N ASN A 75 -2.14 -3.06 -2.23
CA ASN A 75 -3.23 -2.10 -2.46
C ASN A 75 -2.81 -0.98 -3.42
N PHE A 76 -1.54 -0.57 -3.40
CA PHE A 76 -1.05 0.44 -4.33
C PHE A 76 -0.94 -0.10 -5.77
N SER A 77 -0.57 -1.38 -5.96
CA SER A 77 -0.64 -2.02 -7.28
C SER A 77 -2.08 -2.09 -7.81
N VAL A 78 -3.05 -2.43 -6.95
CA VAL A 78 -4.48 -2.45 -7.30
C VAL A 78 -4.95 -1.05 -7.69
N PHE A 79 -4.52 -0.01 -6.96
CA PHE A 79 -4.80 1.39 -7.33
C PHE A 79 -4.26 1.74 -8.72
N TYR A 80 -3.00 1.40 -9.02
CA TYR A 80 -2.42 1.65 -10.34
C TYR A 80 -3.19 0.93 -11.44
N TYR A 81 -3.64 -0.31 -11.19
CA TYR A 81 -4.38 -1.11 -12.15
C TYR A 81 -5.81 -0.58 -12.36
N GLU A 82 -6.61 -0.53 -11.29
CA GLU A 82 -8.06 -0.29 -11.36
C GLU A 82 -8.41 1.20 -11.52
N ILE A 83 -7.64 2.09 -10.89
CA ILE A 83 -7.98 3.52 -10.85
C ILE A 83 -7.22 4.31 -11.91
N LEU A 84 -5.92 4.07 -12.04
CA LEU A 84 -5.07 4.79 -13.00
C LEU A 84 -4.97 4.10 -14.36
N ASN A 85 -5.53 2.88 -14.51
CA ASN A 85 -5.47 2.10 -15.74
C ASN A 85 -4.03 1.95 -16.28
N ASN A 86 -3.07 1.76 -15.35
CA ASN A 86 -1.65 1.62 -15.64
C ASN A 86 -1.15 0.25 -15.18
N PRO A 87 -1.41 -0.82 -15.97
CA PRO A 87 -1.04 -2.18 -15.60
C PRO A 87 0.48 -2.39 -15.55
N GLU A 88 1.25 -1.68 -16.37
CA GLU A 88 2.71 -1.77 -16.37
C GLU A 88 3.30 -1.35 -15.03
N LEU A 89 2.84 -0.22 -14.49
CA LEU A 89 3.30 0.27 -13.20
C LEU A 89 2.77 -0.59 -12.04
N ALA A 90 1.53 -1.08 -12.13
CA ALA A 90 0.97 -2.02 -11.16
C ALA A 90 1.82 -3.30 -11.06
N CYS A 91 2.13 -3.93 -12.19
CA CYS A 91 2.95 -5.13 -12.25
C CYS A 91 4.38 -4.87 -11.76
N THR A 92 4.98 -3.74 -12.14
CA THR A 92 6.32 -3.37 -11.67
C THR A 92 6.35 -3.25 -10.15
N LEU A 93 5.38 -2.54 -9.57
CA LEU A 93 5.30 -2.33 -8.13
C LEU A 93 5.09 -3.66 -7.38
N ALA A 94 4.12 -4.47 -7.80
CA ALA A 94 3.82 -5.76 -7.18
C ALA A 94 5.01 -6.73 -7.29
N LYS A 95 5.64 -6.81 -8.45
CA LYS A 95 6.80 -7.66 -8.68
C LYS A 95 8.01 -7.23 -7.84
N THR A 96 8.32 -5.93 -7.81
CA THR A 96 9.42 -5.42 -6.99
C THR A 96 9.20 -5.73 -5.51
N ALA A 97 7.99 -5.52 -4.98
CA ALA A 97 7.69 -5.84 -3.58
C ALA A 97 7.82 -7.35 -3.29
N PHE A 98 7.36 -8.20 -4.21
CA PHE A 98 7.49 -9.65 -4.09
C PHE A 98 8.96 -10.09 -4.12
N ASP A 99 9.75 -9.62 -5.09
CA ASP A 99 11.16 -9.97 -5.25
C ASP A 99 12.00 -9.50 -4.05
N GLU A 100 11.77 -8.28 -3.55
CA GLU A 100 12.41 -7.75 -2.33
C GLU A 100 12.08 -8.60 -1.09
N ALA A 101 10.82 -9.03 -0.94
CA ALA A 101 10.42 -9.85 0.20
C ALA A 101 10.95 -11.29 0.14
N ILE A 102 11.06 -11.88 -1.06
CA ILE A 102 11.69 -13.19 -1.25
C ILE A 102 13.17 -13.13 -0.87
N ALA A 103 13.88 -12.06 -1.23
CA ALA A 103 15.30 -11.91 -0.93
C ALA A 103 15.62 -11.86 0.57
N GLU A 104 14.63 -11.47 1.40
CA GLU A 104 14.78 -11.30 2.84
C GLU A 104 13.82 -12.22 3.64
N LEU A 105 13.27 -13.27 3.00
CA LEU A 105 12.26 -14.12 3.62
C LEU A 105 12.75 -14.83 4.90
N ASP A 106 14.06 -15.10 4.97
CA ASP A 106 14.71 -15.72 6.12
C ASP A 106 14.75 -14.82 7.37
N THR A 107 14.44 -13.52 7.25
CA THR A 107 14.45 -12.57 8.37
C THR A 107 13.09 -12.42 9.05
N LEU A 108 12.06 -13.16 8.62
CA LEU A 108 10.72 -13.08 9.18
C LEU A 108 10.65 -13.67 10.59
N ASN A 109 9.96 -12.97 11.49
CA ASN A 109 9.58 -13.51 12.78
C ASN A 109 8.37 -14.45 12.65
N GLU A 110 8.22 -15.40 13.58
CA GLU A 110 7.10 -16.37 13.54
C GLU A 110 5.73 -15.69 13.59
N ASP A 111 5.61 -14.58 14.31
CA ASP A 111 4.35 -13.84 14.51
C ASP A 111 3.81 -13.23 13.22
N SER A 112 4.67 -12.75 12.32
CA SER A 112 4.29 -12.10 11.06
C SER A 112 4.36 -13.02 9.85
N TYR A 113 4.94 -14.21 9.99
CA TYR A 113 5.21 -15.13 8.88
C TYR A 113 3.95 -15.50 8.10
N LYS A 114 2.86 -15.82 8.80
CA LYS A 114 1.58 -16.21 8.16
C LYS A 114 0.96 -15.06 7.36
N ASP A 115 0.99 -13.86 7.91
CA ASP A 115 0.40 -12.69 7.25
C ASP A 115 1.22 -12.28 6.03
N SER A 116 2.55 -12.23 6.16
CA SER A 116 3.44 -11.90 5.05
C SER A 116 3.34 -12.91 3.92
N THR A 117 3.37 -14.21 4.22
CA THR A 117 3.26 -15.26 3.19
C THR A 117 1.91 -15.23 2.47
N LEU A 118 0.81 -14.96 3.18
CA LEU A 118 -0.50 -14.77 2.58
C LEU A 118 -0.51 -13.57 1.61
N ILE A 119 0.03 -12.43 2.02
CA ILE A 119 0.06 -11.24 1.17
C ILE A 119 0.97 -11.45 -0.05
N MET A 120 2.11 -12.12 0.10
CA MET A 120 2.98 -12.48 -1.02
C MET A 120 2.29 -13.40 -2.02
N GLN A 121 1.45 -14.33 -1.55
CA GLN A 121 0.62 -15.16 -2.41
C GLN A 121 -0.38 -14.30 -3.20
N LEU A 122 -1.06 -13.35 -2.56
CA LEU A 122 -1.98 -12.43 -3.24
C LEU A 122 -1.27 -11.53 -4.26
N LEU A 123 -0.06 -11.04 -3.95
CA LEU A 123 0.76 -10.30 -4.91
C LEU A 123 1.09 -11.15 -6.14
N ARG A 124 1.42 -12.44 -5.94
CA ARG A 124 1.68 -13.38 -7.04
C ARG A 124 0.43 -13.61 -7.88
N ASP A 125 -0.72 -13.79 -7.24
CA ASP A 125 -2.00 -14.04 -7.93
C ASP A 125 -2.46 -12.82 -8.75
N ASN A 126 -2.15 -11.61 -8.30
CA ASN A 126 -2.43 -10.38 -9.08
C ASN A 126 -1.49 -10.19 -10.29
N LEU A 127 -0.38 -10.94 -10.37
CA LEU A 127 0.57 -10.88 -11.48
C LEU A 127 0.29 -11.92 -12.57
N THR A 128 -0.63 -12.87 -12.33
CA THR A 128 -1.03 -13.93 -13.29
C THR A 128 -2.29 -13.57 -14.04
#